data_AF-A0A497B215-F1
#
_entry.id   AF-A0A497B215-F1
#
_cell.length_a   1.000
_cell.length_b   1.000
_cell.length_c   1.000
_cell.angle_alpha   90.00
_cell.angle_beta   90.00
_cell.angle_gamma   90.00
#
_symmetry.space_group_name_H-M   'P 1'
#
loop_
_entity.id
_entity.type
_entity.pdbx_description
1 polymer ?
#
loop_
_entity_poly.entity_id
_entity_poly.type
_entity_poly.pdbx_seq_one_letter_code
_entity_poly.pdbx_strand_id
1 'polypeptide(L)'
;MRINGVEIEDTFAEAFKMWAARLIITAVNEKWAMEAARKATGFATSVIACGCEAGIEKVIPADETPDGRPGVSILIFAPGKTALQEQLMHRVGQCIMTCPTTACFNGLEGEKTLPIGGKLRYFGDGFQISKLLDGRRLWRIPVMEGEFLIEESFGIRKSVGGGN
;
A
#
# COMPACT_ATOMS: atom_id res chain seq x y z
N MET A 1 -23.86 19.07 -22.48
CA MET A 1 -22.73 20.06 -22.38
C MET A 1 -21.76 19.81 -23.54
N ARG A 2 -20.85 20.75 -23.90
CA ARG A 2 -19.75 20.47 -24.84
C ARG A 2 -18.40 20.93 -24.29
N ILE A 3 -17.39 20.08 -24.35
CA ILE A 3 -15.99 20.41 -24.00
C ILE A 3 -15.14 20.15 -25.25
N ASN A 4 -14.38 21.16 -25.71
CA ASN A 4 -13.56 21.08 -26.92
C ASN A 4 -14.32 20.56 -28.16
N GLY A 5 -15.60 20.93 -28.29
CA GLY A 5 -16.46 20.50 -29.39
C GLY A 5 -17.03 19.07 -29.26
N VAL A 6 -16.60 18.29 -28.27
CA VAL A 6 -17.13 16.95 -27.98
C VAL A 6 -18.37 17.07 -27.10
N GLU A 7 -19.43 16.35 -27.45
CA GLU A 7 -20.65 16.27 -26.65
C GLU A 7 -20.41 15.48 -25.37
N ILE A 8 -20.85 16.06 -24.25
CA ILE A 8 -20.91 15.39 -22.95
C ILE A 8 -22.38 15.15 -22.66
N GLU A 9 -22.73 13.87 -22.64
CA GLU A 9 -24.06 13.37 -22.32
C GLU A 9 -24.45 13.80 -20.91
N ASP A 10 -25.71 14.25 -20.75
CA ASP A 10 -26.27 14.61 -19.44
C ASP A 10 -26.73 13.33 -18.72
N THR A 11 -25.75 12.64 -18.16
CA THR A 11 -25.91 11.34 -17.49
C THR A 11 -25.02 11.27 -16.25
N PHE A 12 -24.99 10.13 -15.57
CA PHE A 12 -24.25 9.94 -14.33
C PHE A 12 -23.45 8.63 -14.31
N ALA A 13 -22.39 8.63 -13.50
CA ALA A 13 -21.61 7.46 -13.12
C ALA A 13 -22.15 6.88 -11.80
N GLU A 14 -22.45 5.59 -11.76
CA GLU A 14 -22.81 4.90 -10.50
C GLU A 14 -21.59 4.17 -9.92
N ALA A 15 -21.24 4.52 -8.69
CA ALA A 15 -20.07 3.98 -8.00
C ALA A 15 -20.44 3.19 -6.74
N PHE A 16 -19.51 2.37 -6.26
CA PHE A 16 -19.75 1.42 -5.18
C PHE A 16 -18.87 1.69 -3.97
N LYS A 17 -19.37 1.32 -2.78
CA LYS A 17 -18.61 1.44 -1.52
C LYS A 17 -17.55 0.35 -1.44
N MET A 18 -16.32 0.74 -1.09
CA MET A 18 -15.18 -0.15 -0.89
C MET A 18 -14.42 0.20 0.39
N TRP A 19 -13.40 -0.60 0.73
CA TRP A 19 -12.38 -0.27 1.73
C TRP A 19 -11.05 0.00 1.03
N ALA A 20 -10.36 1.05 1.45
CA ALA A 20 -9.07 1.43 0.90
C ALA A 20 -7.98 1.46 1.98
N ALA A 21 -6.76 1.15 1.55
CA ALA A 21 -5.51 1.42 2.24
C ALA A 21 -4.58 2.22 1.32
N ARG A 22 -3.73 3.06 1.92
CA ARG A 22 -2.64 3.75 1.22
C ARG A 22 -1.33 3.35 1.87
N LEU A 23 -0.39 2.87 1.06
CA LEU A 23 0.92 2.43 1.51
C LEU A 23 1.98 3.35 0.90
N ILE A 24 3.04 3.62 1.65
CA ILE A 24 4.24 4.29 1.13
C ILE A 24 5.35 3.24 1.12
N ILE A 25 5.88 2.96 -0.06
CA ILE A 25 7.01 2.05 -0.26
C ILE A 25 8.24 2.91 -0.51
N THR A 26 9.26 2.81 0.32
CA THR A 26 10.54 3.48 0.09
C THR A 26 11.60 2.45 -0.27
N ALA A 27 12.64 2.88 -0.96
CA ALA A 27 13.76 2.04 -1.35
C ALA A 27 15.05 2.86 -1.47
N VAL A 28 16.17 2.22 -1.81
CA VAL A 28 17.45 2.94 -2.01
C VAL A 28 17.38 4.00 -3.12
N ASN A 29 16.48 3.83 -4.09
CA ASN A 29 16.17 4.80 -5.15
C ASN A 29 14.77 4.59 -5.71
N GLU A 30 14.29 5.54 -6.52
CA GLU A 30 12.97 5.49 -7.14
C GLU A 30 12.75 4.23 -7.98
N LYS A 31 13.77 3.78 -8.71
CA LYS A 31 13.69 2.56 -9.54
C LYS A 31 13.24 1.36 -8.70
N TRP A 32 13.87 1.11 -7.56
CA TRP A 32 13.52 -0.03 -6.70
C TRP A 32 12.16 0.13 -6.02
N ALA A 33 11.82 1.35 -5.58
CA ALA A 33 10.48 1.62 -5.01
C ALA A 33 9.38 1.37 -6.05
N MET A 34 9.61 1.80 -7.29
CA MET A 34 8.70 1.60 -8.42
C MET A 34 8.57 0.12 -8.81
N GLU A 35 9.68 -0.64 -8.80
CA GLU A 35 9.61 -2.08 -9.06
C GLU A 35 8.75 -2.79 -8.01
N ALA A 36 8.94 -2.52 -6.71
CA ALA A 36 8.08 -3.06 -5.66
C ALA A 36 6.62 -2.68 -5.84
N ALA A 37 6.35 -1.40 -6.13
CA ALA A 37 5.00 -0.88 -6.36
C ALA A 37 4.31 -1.61 -7.52
N ARG A 38 4.97 -1.75 -8.68
CA ARG A 38 4.44 -2.46 -9.86
C ARG A 38 4.06 -3.91 -9.58
N LYS A 39 4.87 -4.64 -8.81
CA LYS A 39 4.54 -6.03 -8.44
C LYS A 39 3.40 -6.06 -7.43
N ALA A 40 3.45 -5.19 -6.42
CA ALA A 40 2.41 -5.11 -5.39
C ALA A 40 1.04 -4.69 -5.95
N THR A 41 0.99 -3.93 -7.05
CA THR A 41 -0.25 -3.52 -7.73
C THR A 41 -0.57 -4.34 -8.98
N GLY A 42 0.24 -5.36 -9.30
CA GLY A 42 -0.04 -6.30 -10.39
C GLY A 42 -1.22 -7.22 -10.06
N PHE A 43 -1.88 -7.77 -11.09
CA PHE A 43 -3.06 -8.63 -10.94
C PHE A 43 -4.08 -8.05 -9.95
N ALA A 44 -4.53 -6.83 -10.23
CA ALA A 44 -5.39 -6.04 -9.34
C ALA A 44 -6.25 -5.05 -10.14
N THR A 45 -6.77 -5.47 -11.29
CA THR A 45 -7.55 -4.59 -12.18
C THR A 45 -9.02 -4.49 -11.79
N SER A 46 -9.60 -5.57 -11.27
CA SER A 46 -10.99 -5.60 -10.82
C SER A 46 -11.18 -6.60 -9.69
N VAL A 47 -11.93 -6.18 -8.66
CA VAL A 47 -12.28 -7.06 -7.53
C VAL A 47 -13.06 -8.31 -7.93
N ILE A 48 -13.66 -8.35 -9.13
CA ILE A 48 -14.46 -9.48 -9.63
C ILE A 48 -13.64 -10.78 -9.67
N ALA A 49 -12.37 -10.70 -10.11
CA ALA A 49 -11.53 -11.88 -10.29
C ALA A 49 -10.05 -11.69 -9.88
N CYS A 50 -9.64 -10.49 -9.49
CA CYS A 50 -8.28 -10.23 -8.98
C CYS A 50 -8.19 -10.19 -7.45
N GLY A 51 -9.32 -10.18 -6.74
CA GLY A 51 -9.40 -10.11 -5.28
C GLY A 51 -9.20 -8.71 -4.67
N CYS A 52 -8.54 -7.79 -5.38
CA CYS A 52 -8.52 -6.36 -5.07
C CYS A 52 -8.44 -5.52 -6.35
N GLU A 53 -8.65 -4.21 -6.18
CA GLU A 53 -8.20 -3.18 -7.12
C GLU A 53 -7.00 -2.48 -6.52
N ALA A 54 -5.94 -2.25 -7.29
CA ALA A 54 -4.76 -1.56 -6.79
C ALA A 54 -4.07 -0.75 -7.88
N GLY A 55 -3.42 0.34 -7.47
CA GLY A 55 -2.74 1.23 -8.40
C GLY A 55 -1.65 2.05 -7.73
N ILE A 56 -0.72 2.52 -8.56
CA ILE A 56 0.29 3.49 -8.16
C ILE A 56 -0.37 4.86 -8.13
N GLU A 57 -0.27 5.56 -7.01
CA GLU A 57 -0.83 6.91 -6.85
C GLU A 57 0.19 7.95 -7.35
N LYS A 58 1.39 7.97 -6.77
CA LYS A 58 2.48 8.88 -7.17
C LYS A 58 3.85 8.42 -6.68
N VAL A 59 4.90 8.96 -7.30
CA VAL A 59 6.25 9.01 -6.71
C VAL A 59 6.26 10.05 -5.58
N ILE A 60 7.02 9.79 -4.52
CA ILE A 60 7.19 10.65 -3.36
C ILE A 60 8.67 11.02 -3.22
N PRO A 61 9.01 12.32 -3.16
CA PRO A 61 10.39 12.74 -2.96
C PRO A 61 10.88 12.36 -1.57
N ALA A 62 12.21 12.20 -1.43
CA ALA A 62 12.81 11.60 -0.24
C ALA A 62 12.59 12.41 1.05
N ASP A 63 12.45 13.73 0.94
CA ASP A 63 12.18 14.65 2.06
C ASP A 63 10.73 14.60 2.56
N GLU A 64 9.83 13.96 1.82
CA GLU A 64 8.43 13.73 2.22
C GLU A 64 8.19 12.31 2.79
N THR A 65 9.19 11.43 2.79
CA THR A 65 9.02 10.05 3.27
C THR A 65 9.47 9.86 4.72
N PRO A 66 8.91 8.86 5.45
CA PRO A 66 9.23 8.66 6.86
C PRO A 66 10.68 8.31 7.18
N ASP A 67 11.44 7.78 6.22
CA ASP A 67 12.83 7.36 6.41
C ASP A 67 13.83 8.16 5.57
N GLY A 68 13.41 9.25 4.93
CA GLY A 68 14.30 10.12 4.16
C GLY A 68 14.77 9.52 2.83
N ARG A 69 14.09 8.47 2.33
CA ARG A 69 14.45 7.78 1.07
C ARG A 69 13.40 7.98 -0.02
N PRO A 70 13.76 7.93 -1.32
CA PRO A 70 12.78 8.00 -2.39
C PRO A 70 11.68 6.95 -2.24
N GLY A 71 10.44 7.34 -2.48
CA GLY A 71 9.28 6.47 -2.29
C GLY A 71 8.26 6.49 -3.40
N VAL A 72 7.32 5.56 -3.34
CA VAL A 72 6.14 5.46 -4.19
C VAL A 72 4.95 5.14 -3.30
N SER A 73 3.86 5.89 -3.44
CA SER A 73 2.59 5.52 -2.82
C SER A 73 1.75 4.65 -3.73
N ILE A 74 1.11 3.66 -3.12
CA ILE A 74 0.13 2.80 -3.78
C ILE A 74 -1.19 2.84 -3.02
N LEU A 75 -2.27 2.62 -3.75
CA LEU A 75 -3.62 2.47 -3.22
C LEU A 75 -4.07 1.03 -3.46
N ILE A 76 -4.72 0.43 -2.45
CA ILE A 76 -5.29 -0.91 -2.53
C ILE A 76 -6.73 -0.83 -2.01
N PHE A 77 -7.66 -1.33 -2.82
CA PHE A 77 -9.10 -1.31 -2.59
C PHE A 77 -9.66 -2.73 -2.59
N ALA A 78 -10.56 -3.02 -1.65
CA ALA A 78 -11.26 -4.31 -1.60
C ALA A 78 -12.69 -4.11 -1.09
N PRO A 79 -13.63 -5.04 -1.37
CA PRO A 79 -15.04 -4.88 -0.97
C PRO A 79 -15.25 -4.89 0.56
N GLY A 80 -14.31 -5.43 1.33
CA GLY A 80 -14.41 -5.54 2.79
C GLY A 80 -13.06 -5.51 3.49
N LYS A 81 -13.07 -5.27 4.80
CA LYS A 81 -11.85 -5.18 5.62
C LYS A 81 -11.05 -6.48 5.65
N THR A 82 -11.73 -7.62 5.75
CA THR A 82 -11.06 -8.93 5.81
C THR A 82 -10.34 -9.21 4.50
N ALA A 83 -11.00 -9.01 3.36
CA ALA A 83 -10.40 -9.11 2.04
C ALA A 83 -9.25 -8.11 1.87
N LEU A 84 -9.42 -6.86 2.32
CA LEU A 84 -8.35 -5.86 2.28
C LEU A 84 -7.13 -6.31 3.10
N GLN A 85 -7.34 -6.81 4.32
CA GLN A 85 -6.27 -7.29 5.18
C GLN A 85 -5.51 -8.46 4.53
N GLU A 86 -6.24 -9.42 3.95
CA GLU A 86 -5.64 -10.54 3.24
C GLU A 86 -4.78 -10.06 2.05
N GLN A 87 -5.31 -9.14 1.25
CA GLN A 87 -4.60 -8.56 0.10
C GLN A 87 -3.37 -7.77 0.52
N LEU A 88 -3.44 -7.01 1.63
CA LEU A 88 -2.27 -6.35 2.21
C LEU A 88 -1.23 -7.34 2.71
N MET A 89 -1.62 -8.42 3.39
CA MET A 89 -0.69 -9.45 3.85
C MET A 89 0.04 -10.11 2.67
N HIS A 90 -0.70 -10.50 1.62
CA HIS A 90 -0.11 -11.13 0.45
C HIS A 90 0.80 -10.17 -0.32
N ARG A 91 0.34 -8.96 -0.62
CA ARG A 91 1.09 -8.01 -1.46
C ARG A 91 2.29 -7.43 -0.73
N VAL A 92 2.16 -7.09 0.56
CA VAL A 92 3.30 -6.62 1.34
C VAL A 92 4.30 -7.75 1.58
N GLY A 93 3.82 -8.92 2.01
CA GLY A 93 4.71 -10.05 2.32
C GLY A 93 5.39 -10.67 1.11
N GLN A 94 4.74 -10.73 -0.05
CA GLN A 94 5.25 -11.45 -1.23
C GLN A 94 5.78 -10.54 -2.33
N CYS A 95 5.48 -9.25 -2.31
CA CYS A 95 5.92 -8.31 -3.36
C CYS A 95 6.77 -7.16 -2.83
N ILE A 96 6.55 -6.70 -1.59
CA ILE A 96 7.30 -5.58 -1.01
C ILE A 96 8.46 -6.13 -0.18
N MET A 97 8.20 -6.93 0.86
CA MET A 97 9.23 -7.51 1.73
C MET A 97 10.32 -8.30 0.98
N THR A 98 9.96 -8.88 -0.16
CA THR A 98 10.85 -9.67 -1.03
C THR A 98 11.58 -8.81 -2.09
N CYS A 99 11.21 -7.53 -2.22
CA CYS A 99 11.83 -6.62 -3.18
C CYS A 99 13.02 -5.90 -2.55
N PRO A 100 14.17 -5.79 -3.26
CA PRO A 100 15.39 -5.28 -2.67
C PRO A 100 15.26 -3.89 -2.05
N THR A 101 15.87 -3.74 -0.88
CA THR A 101 16.05 -2.48 -0.13
C THR A 101 14.77 -1.84 0.39
N THR A 102 13.61 -2.49 0.26
CA THR A 102 12.35 -1.80 0.52
C THR A 102 12.06 -1.60 2.01
N ALA A 103 11.31 -0.56 2.32
CA ALA A 103 10.55 -0.43 3.56
C ALA A 103 9.09 -0.09 3.23
N CYS A 104 8.17 -0.41 4.15
CA CYS A 104 6.74 -0.20 3.94
C CYS A 104 6.10 0.55 5.11
N PHE A 105 5.54 1.72 4.82
CA PHE A 105 4.97 2.62 5.82
C PHE A 105 3.49 2.86 5.59
N ASN A 106 2.79 3.20 6.67
CA ASN A 106 1.42 3.63 6.60
C ASN A 106 1.33 4.99 5.90
N GLY A 107 0.57 5.05 4.81
CA GLY A 107 0.33 6.25 4.02
C GLY A 107 -1.03 6.91 4.28
N LEU A 108 -1.85 6.37 5.19
CA LEU A 108 -3.19 6.89 5.47
C LEU A 108 -3.46 6.92 6.97
N GLU A 109 -3.87 8.07 7.49
CA GLU A 109 -4.56 8.12 8.78
C GLU A 109 -6.01 7.66 8.57
N GLY A 110 -6.28 6.42 9.00
CA GLY A 110 -7.55 5.74 8.75
C GLY A 110 -8.49 5.75 9.95
N GLU A 111 -9.79 5.57 9.70
CA GLU A 111 -10.81 5.36 10.75
C GLU A 111 -10.54 4.09 11.58
N LYS A 112 -9.87 3.12 10.95
CA LYS A 112 -9.45 1.86 11.54
C LYS A 112 -8.06 1.52 11.06
N THR A 113 -7.41 0.59 11.75
CA THR A 113 -6.10 0.09 11.38
C THR A 113 -6.10 -1.43 11.23
N LEU A 114 -5.17 -1.94 10.43
CA LEU A 114 -4.89 -3.36 10.26
C LEU A 114 -3.42 -3.64 10.63
N PRO A 115 -3.13 -4.61 11.50
CA PRO A 115 -1.78 -4.84 12.02
C PRO A 115 -0.91 -5.67 11.06
N ILE A 116 -0.70 -5.17 9.84
CA ILE A 116 0.02 -5.90 8.78
C ILE A 116 1.48 -6.16 9.17
N GLY A 117 2.23 -5.13 9.58
CA GLY A 117 3.59 -5.30 10.07
C GLY A 117 3.65 -6.13 11.35
N GLY A 118 2.68 -5.94 12.25
CA GLY A 118 2.55 -6.75 13.47
C GLY A 118 2.37 -8.26 13.20
N LYS A 119 1.79 -8.63 12.06
CA LYS A 119 1.68 -10.02 11.61
C LYS A 119 2.90 -10.48 10.83
N LEU A 120 3.43 -9.67 9.92
CA LEU A 120 4.61 -10.01 9.13
C LEU A 120 5.88 -10.16 9.97
N ARG A 121 5.96 -9.49 11.13
CA ARG A 121 7.12 -9.59 12.03
C ARG A 121 7.48 -11.02 12.44
N TYR A 122 6.51 -11.94 12.46
CA TYR A 122 6.76 -13.34 12.81
C TYR A 122 7.62 -14.07 11.77
N PHE A 123 7.79 -13.51 10.57
CA PHE A 123 8.77 -14.00 9.59
C PHE A 123 10.21 -13.94 10.12
N GLY A 124 10.50 -13.02 11.06
CA GLY A 124 11.81 -12.92 11.70
C GLY A 124 12.10 -14.02 12.72
N ASP A 125 11.18 -14.96 12.96
CA ASP A 125 11.35 -16.15 13.79
C ASP A 125 11.99 -15.89 15.18
N GLY A 126 11.54 -14.82 15.85
CA GLY A 126 12.02 -14.41 17.17
C GLY A 126 13.15 -13.37 17.15
N PHE A 127 13.75 -13.10 15.98
CA PHE A 127 14.82 -12.11 15.81
C PHE A 127 14.32 -10.72 15.38
N GLN A 128 13.02 -10.54 15.19
CA GLN A 128 12.44 -9.24 14.87
C GLN A 128 12.63 -8.21 16.00
N ILE A 129 12.94 -6.96 15.63
CA ILE A 129 13.20 -5.88 16.58
C ILE A 129 12.09 -4.83 16.50
N SER A 130 11.53 -4.47 17.66
CA SER A 130 10.56 -3.36 17.77
C SER A 130 11.26 -2.01 17.94
N LYS A 131 10.73 -0.97 17.28
CA LYS A 131 11.11 0.43 17.49
C LYS A 131 9.86 1.31 17.60
N LEU A 132 9.94 2.37 18.41
CA LEU A 132 8.96 3.46 18.43
C LEU A 132 9.69 4.73 18.04
N LEU A 133 9.34 5.32 16.91
CA LEU A 133 9.92 6.57 16.42
C LEU A 133 8.78 7.49 16.04
N ASP A 134 8.74 8.70 16.60
CA ASP A 134 7.73 9.73 16.29
C ASP A 134 6.29 9.21 16.33
N GLY A 135 5.98 8.40 17.36
CA GLY A 135 4.66 7.79 17.54
C GLY A 135 4.34 6.61 16.61
N ARG A 136 5.23 6.27 15.66
CA ARG A 136 5.09 5.11 14.77
C ARG A 136 5.78 3.89 15.36
N ARG A 137 5.04 2.79 15.50
CA ARG A 137 5.65 1.49 15.83
C ARG A 137 6.16 0.83 14.57
N LEU A 138 7.45 0.51 14.56
CA LEU A 138 8.13 -0.12 13.44
C LEU A 138 8.68 -1.50 13.86
N TRP A 139 8.73 -2.41 12.90
CA TRP A 139 9.36 -3.72 12.99
C TRP A 139 10.52 -3.78 12.02
N ARG A 140 11.70 -4.16 12.52
CA ARG A 140 12.85 -4.55 11.71
C ARG A 140 12.88 -6.07 11.68
N ILE A 141 12.69 -6.65 10.50
CA ILE A 141 12.57 -8.09 10.29
C ILE A 141 13.86 -8.55 9.61
N PRO A 142 14.68 -9.40 10.24
CA PRO A 142 15.88 -9.93 9.61
C PRO A 142 15.54 -10.73 8.35
N VAL A 143 16.22 -10.43 7.25
CA VAL A 143 16.10 -11.09 5.94
C VAL A 143 17.49 -11.23 5.31
N MET A 144 17.62 -11.97 4.20
CA MET A 144 18.93 -12.20 3.58
C MET A 144 19.68 -10.91 3.19
N GLU A 145 18.97 -9.85 2.79
CA GLU A 145 19.59 -8.58 2.41
C GLU A 145 19.96 -7.68 3.60
N GLY A 146 19.63 -8.10 4.82
CA GLY A 146 19.76 -7.29 6.03
C GLY A 146 18.45 -7.25 6.80
N GLU A 147 17.68 -6.18 6.64
CA GLU A 147 16.43 -5.98 7.39
C GLU A 147 15.35 -5.40 6.50
N PHE A 148 14.15 -5.97 6.58
CA PHE A 148 12.94 -5.36 6.07
C PHE A 148 12.29 -4.51 7.18
N LEU A 149 12.09 -3.22 6.92
CA LEU A 149 11.46 -2.28 7.83
C LEU A 149 9.97 -2.09 7.48
N ILE A 150 9.08 -2.28 8.45
CA ILE A 150 7.64 -2.13 8.25
C ILE A 150 6.94 -1.50 9.45
N GLU A 151 5.98 -0.62 9.19
CA GLU A 151 5.10 -0.07 10.22
C GLU A 151 4.12 -1.12 10.74
N GLU A 152 3.85 -1.13 12.06
CA GLU A 152 3.04 -2.15 12.71
C GLU A 152 1.63 -2.24 12.12
N SER A 153 1.03 -1.09 11.87
CA SER A 153 -0.38 -0.95 11.52
C SER A 153 -0.59 0.01 10.35
N PHE A 154 -1.51 -0.34 9.46
CA PHE A 154 -1.87 0.44 8.29
C PHE A 154 -3.29 0.96 8.43
N GLY A 155 -3.49 2.25 8.21
CA GLY A 155 -4.79 2.88 8.24
C GLY A 155 -5.64 2.44 7.06
N ILE A 156 -6.92 2.21 7.34
CA ILE A 156 -7.93 1.89 6.34
C ILE A 156 -9.15 2.79 6.51
N ARG A 157 -9.85 3.05 5.42
CA ARG A 157 -11.11 3.81 5.43
C ARG A 157 -12.12 3.29 4.42
N LYS A 158 -13.39 3.67 4.60
CA LYS A 158 -14.39 3.51 3.56
C LYS A 158 -14.03 4.41 2.37
N SER A 159 -14.25 3.89 1.18
CA SER A 159 -13.82 4.48 -0.09
C SER A 159 -14.85 4.20 -1.18
N VAL A 160 -14.58 4.68 -2.39
CA VAL A 160 -15.43 4.55 -3.56
C VAL A 160 -14.63 3.89 -4.68
N GLY A 161 -15.24 2.94 -5.38
CA GLY A 161 -14.71 2.35 -6.61
C GLY A 161 -15.74 2.32 -7.73
N GLY A 162 -15.28 2.17 -8.96
CA GLY A 162 -16.15 2.03 -10.14
C GLY A 162 -16.70 3.34 -10.72
N GLY A 163 -16.16 4.51 -10.37
CA GLY A 163 -16.55 5.75 -11.05
C GLY A 163 -16.09 5.75 -12.51
N ASN A 164 -17.03 5.74 -13.45
CA ASN A 164 -16.79 5.82 -14.90
C ASN A 164 -18.01 6.36 -15.64
#